data_AF-A0A077Z1P4-F1
#
_entry.id   AF-A0A077Z1P4-F1
#
_cell.length_a   1.000
_cell.length_b   1.000
_cell.length_c   1.000
_cell.angle_alpha   90.00
_cell.angle_beta   90.00
_cell.angle_gamma   90.00
#
_symmetry.space_group_name_H-M   'P 1'
#
loop_
_entity.id
_entity.type
_entity.pdbx_description
1 polymer ?
#
loop_
_entity_poly.entity_id
_entity_poly.type
_entity_poly.pdbx_seq_one_letter_code
_entity_poly.pdbx_strand_id
1 'polypeptide(L)'
;MSGRRRPVVCYAVEDQALDKIARDAEERLSKKRQARAEARMVRIRELEKQQREAEEESNRRYDLLGESSRSLMPRVSSLSRCHSGTLNRNVEDEETSASERLAAVEEKCHRAMLLYSKIDNEKSALLYEIDLLNDERDEQQEVSIQLQREHRDLEHEVRMLKTKLESTEAEKIALAEKLSDREQIIQEAGLVLVERATEDTYGPVATQSVGNASQPTSESGIPEGSPSSTSLLISKSTLHALEKAVAEGNLEDKIRKILDLNKQLSSKVEDALSQVALQKYAKPEIEKPMELNGTDSFDINKDNLKKLAEYKFKVHELERENSSLQATVIRLESHVKRYKTQAEHAEEALEQLRLLNRNFKKELREKESALDDALETNKHLQNRLDKMKSSRRAIH
;
A
#
# COMPACT_ATOMS: atom_id res chain seq x y z
N MET A 1 -22.64 -10.01 18.18
CA MET A 1 -21.66 -10.56 17.21
C MET A 1 -20.30 -10.01 17.58
N SER A 2 -19.58 -10.70 18.46
CA SER A 2 -18.24 -10.29 18.89
C SER A 2 -17.26 -10.60 17.76
N GLY A 3 -16.93 -9.58 16.96
CA GLY A 3 -15.93 -9.69 15.91
C GLY A 3 -14.59 -10.00 16.54
N ARG A 4 -14.09 -11.23 16.33
CA ARG A 4 -12.74 -11.66 16.70
C ARG A 4 -11.75 -10.77 15.95
N ARG A 5 -11.37 -9.62 16.54
CA ARG A 5 -10.33 -8.74 16.03
C ARG A 5 -9.06 -9.57 15.94
N ARG A 6 -8.69 -10.00 14.73
CA ARG A 6 -7.38 -10.62 14.51
C ARG A 6 -6.32 -9.58 14.89
N PRO A 7 -5.25 -9.96 15.61
CA PRO A 7 -4.27 -9.00 16.08
C PRO A 7 -3.59 -8.35 14.88
N VAL A 8 -3.74 -7.03 14.78
CA VAL A 8 -3.16 -6.14 13.75
C VAL A 8 -1.64 -6.33 13.63
N VAL A 9 -1.00 -6.83 14.70
CA VAL A 9 0.44 -7.10 14.78
C VAL A 9 0.93 -8.10 13.73
N CYS A 10 0.17 -9.14 13.35
CA CYS A 10 0.64 -10.11 12.35
C CYS A 10 0.81 -9.48 10.96
N TYR A 11 -0.12 -8.60 10.55
CA TYR A 11 -0.02 -7.88 9.28
C TYR A 11 1.20 -6.95 9.28
N ALA A 12 1.46 -6.25 10.39
CA ALA A 12 2.62 -5.38 10.51
C ALA A 12 3.97 -6.11 10.35
N VAL A 13 4.08 -7.36 10.85
CA VAL A 13 5.32 -8.13 10.69
C VAL A 13 5.48 -8.65 9.27
N GLU A 14 4.39 -9.09 8.63
CA GLU A 14 4.39 -9.56 7.24
C GLU A 14 4.70 -8.41 6.27
N ASP A 15 4.07 -7.25 6.44
CA ASP A 15 4.32 -6.05 5.63
C ASP A 15 5.78 -5.58 5.80
N GLN A 16 6.29 -5.55 7.04
CA GLN A 16 7.71 -5.24 7.28
C GLN A 16 8.67 -6.25 6.62
N ALA A 17 8.28 -7.51 6.50
CA ALA A 17 9.10 -8.51 5.83
C ALA A 17 9.10 -8.30 4.31
N LEU A 18 7.94 -7.98 3.72
CA LEU A 18 7.82 -7.66 2.30
C LEU A 18 8.61 -6.39 1.94
N ASP A 19 8.52 -5.34 2.76
CA ASP A 19 9.28 -4.09 2.58
C ASP A 19 10.79 -4.30 2.65
N LYS A 20 11.26 -5.23 3.49
CA LYS A 20 12.68 -5.59 3.55
C LYS A 20 13.12 -6.32 2.30
N ILE A 21 12.31 -7.27 1.81
CA ILE A 21 12.62 -8.01 0.57
C ILE A 21 12.65 -7.06 -0.63
N ALA A 22 11.70 -6.13 -0.72
CA ALA A 22 11.65 -5.13 -1.80
C ALA A 22 12.89 -4.22 -1.77
N ARG A 23 13.23 -3.65 -0.61
CA ARG A 23 14.44 -2.82 -0.44
C ARG A 23 15.72 -3.59 -0.73
N ASP A 24 15.84 -4.81 -0.24
CA ASP A 24 17.00 -5.66 -0.51
C ASP A 24 17.11 -6.02 -2.00
N ALA A 25 16.00 -6.16 -2.71
CA ALA A 25 15.99 -6.41 -4.16
C ALA A 25 16.40 -5.16 -4.96
N GLU A 26 15.88 -3.99 -4.59
CA GLU A 26 16.26 -2.70 -5.16
C GLU A 26 17.74 -2.39 -4.93
N GLU A 27 18.25 -2.64 -3.72
CA GLU A 27 19.65 -2.45 -3.38
C GLU A 27 20.57 -3.35 -4.23
N ARG A 28 20.19 -4.63 -4.43
CA ARG A 28 20.93 -5.54 -5.31
C ARG A 28 20.91 -5.07 -6.76
N LEU A 29 19.77 -4.61 -7.26
CA LEU A 29 19.65 -4.07 -8.62
C LEU A 29 20.49 -2.81 -8.78
N SER A 30 20.47 -1.92 -7.78
CA SER A 30 21.26 -0.68 -7.72
C SER A 30 22.76 -0.99 -7.74
N LYS A 31 23.23 -1.92 -6.91
CA LYS A 31 24.63 -2.38 -6.93
C LYS A 31 25.04 -2.97 -8.28
N LYS A 32 24.15 -3.71 -8.94
CA LYS A 32 24.41 -4.25 -10.28
C LYS A 32 24.51 -3.14 -11.33
N ARG A 33 23.66 -2.12 -11.25
CA ARG A 33 23.73 -0.92 -12.12
C ARG A 33 25.03 -0.15 -11.87
N GLN A 34 25.41 0.06 -10.61
CA GLN A 34 26.64 0.72 -10.23
C GLN A 34 27.87 -0.05 -10.72
N ALA A 35 27.94 -1.36 -10.51
CA ALA A 35 29.05 -2.18 -10.99
C ALA A 35 29.17 -2.15 -12.52
N ARG A 36 28.04 -2.12 -13.25
CA ARG A 36 28.04 -1.95 -14.70
C ARG A 36 28.55 -0.57 -15.11
N ALA A 37 28.12 0.48 -14.43
CA ALA A 37 28.60 1.84 -14.66
C ALA A 37 30.12 1.96 -14.38
N GLU A 38 30.60 1.37 -13.29
CA GLU A 38 32.03 1.32 -12.95
C GLU A 38 32.84 0.54 -13.99
N ALA A 39 32.35 -0.61 -14.45
CA ALA A 39 33.00 -1.37 -15.51
C ALA A 39 33.10 -0.58 -16.82
N ARG A 40 32.05 0.18 -17.17
CA ARG A 40 32.07 1.11 -18.31
C ARG A 40 33.06 2.25 -18.08
N MET A 41 33.07 2.90 -16.92
CA MET A 41 34.05 3.94 -16.61
C MET A 41 35.50 3.44 -16.71
N VAL A 42 35.75 2.19 -16.33
CA VAL A 42 37.07 1.56 -16.51
C VAL A 42 37.37 1.39 -18.00
N ARG A 43 36.41 0.88 -18.79
CA ARG A 43 36.56 0.75 -20.25
C ARG A 43 36.81 2.09 -20.92
N ILE A 44 36.06 3.13 -20.57
CA ILE A 44 36.22 4.50 -21.08
C ILE A 44 37.63 5.01 -20.77
N ARG A 45 38.06 4.91 -19.50
CA ARG A 45 39.41 5.34 -19.09
C ARG A 45 40.52 4.58 -19.81
N GLU A 46 40.32 3.30 -20.10
CA GLU A 46 41.26 2.48 -20.86
C GLU A 46 41.30 2.87 -22.34
N LEU A 47 40.14 3.13 -22.95
CA LEU A 47 40.04 3.61 -24.33
C LEU A 47 40.67 5.01 -24.49
N GLU A 48 40.43 5.94 -23.55
CA GLU A 48 41.09 7.26 -23.52
C GLU A 48 42.62 7.13 -23.42
N LYS A 49 43.09 6.15 -22.63
CA LYS A 49 44.52 5.88 -22.50
C LYS A 49 45.10 5.35 -23.82
N GLN A 50 44.41 4.41 -24.47
CA GLN A 50 44.82 3.89 -25.78
C GLN A 50 44.84 4.99 -26.86
N GLN A 51 43.84 5.87 -26.89
CA GLN A 51 43.82 7.00 -27.81
C GLN A 51 45.02 7.93 -27.57
N ARG A 52 45.31 8.27 -26.31
CA ARG A 52 46.47 9.11 -25.96
C ARG A 52 47.79 8.46 -26.34
N GLU A 53 47.95 7.17 -26.11
CA GLU A 53 49.15 6.42 -26.51
C GLU A 53 49.31 6.34 -28.03
N ALA A 54 48.21 6.18 -28.77
CA ALA A 54 48.22 6.19 -30.24
C ALA A 54 48.58 7.57 -30.81
N GLU A 55 48.04 8.65 -30.22
CA GLU A 55 48.40 10.04 -30.56
C GLU A 55 49.88 10.32 -30.25
N GLU A 56 50.38 9.87 -29.10
CA GLU A 56 51.80 9.96 -28.75
C GLU A 56 52.69 9.15 -29.70
N GLU A 57 52.31 7.93 -30.07
CA GLU A 57 53.08 7.10 -31.00
C GLU A 57 53.07 7.70 -32.41
N SER A 58 51.93 8.23 -32.85
CA SER A 58 51.81 9.00 -34.09
C SER A 58 52.76 10.21 -34.07
N ASN A 59 52.76 11.00 -32.98
CA ASN A 59 53.68 12.11 -32.78
C ASN A 59 55.16 11.69 -32.81
N ARG A 60 55.52 10.58 -32.15
CA ARG A 60 56.89 10.04 -32.18
C ARG A 60 57.30 9.61 -33.59
N ARG A 61 56.40 8.97 -34.35
CA ARG A 61 56.65 8.63 -35.77
C ARG A 61 56.83 9.88 -36.61
N TYR A 62 56.05 10.93 -36.36
CA TYR A 62 56.21 12.22 -37.04
C TYR A 62 57.55 12.88 -36.74
N ASP A 63 58.00 12.90 -35.47
CA ASP A 63 59.29 13.49 -35.09
C ASP A 63 60.47 12.78 -35.78
N LEU A 64 60.46 11.45 -35.81
CA LEU A 64 61.47 10.63 -36.49
C LEU A 64 61.53 10.91 -38.00
N LEU A 65 60.36 11.06 -38.63
CA LEU A 65 60.28 11.39 -40.06
C LEU A 65 60.74 12.82 -40.35
N GLY A 66 60.43 13.77 -39.45
CA GLY A 66 60.86 15.17 -39.55
C GLY A 66 62.38 15.35 -39.39
N GLU A 67 63.02 14.61 -38.48
CA GLU A 67 64.48 14.59 -38.34
C GLU A 67 65.15 13.97 -39.57
N SER A 68 64.57 12.90 -40.13
CA SER A 68 65.11 12.26 -41.33
C SER A 68 65.12 13.20 -42.53
N SER A 69 64.11 14.08 -42.67
CA SER A 69 64.12 15.12 -43.73
C SER A 69 65.14 16.25 -43.48
N ARG A 70 65.48 16.55 -42.22
CA ARG A 70 66.50 17.57 -41.89
C ARG A 70 67.92 17.05 -42.08
N SER A 71 68.16 15.75 -41.90
CA SER A 71 69.49 15.16 -42.09
C SER A 71 69.85 14.91 -43.58
N LEU A 72 68.87 14.88 -44.49
CA LEU A 72 69.07 14.56 -45.90
C LEU A 72 69.23 15.78 -46.83
N MET A 73 69.36 16.99 -46.29
CA MET A 73 69.70 18.16 -47.11
C MET A 73 71.17 18.56 -46.86
N PRO A 74 72.13 18.02 -47.65
CA PRO A 74 73.45 18.63 -47.73
C PRO A 74 73.24 20.08 -48.16
N ARG A 75 73.72 21.02 -47.35
CA ARG A 75 73.94 22.42 -47.77
C ARG A 75 74.79 22.35 -49.04
N VAL A 76 74.16 22.47 -50.21
CA VAL A 76 74.87 22.68 -51.47
C VAL A 76 75.49 24.07 -51.38
N SER A 77 76.71 24.10 -50.85
CA SER A 77 77.58 25.24 -50.92
C SER A 77 77.80 25.57 -52.39
N SER A 78 77.15 26.64 -52.82
CA SER A 78 77.37 27.36 -54.05
C SER A 78 78.86 27.55 -54.30
N LEU A 79 79.50 26.79 -55.20
CA LEU A 79 80.80 27.18 -55.72
C LEU A 79 81.09 26.56 -57.10
N SER A 80 81.47 27.47 -58.00
CA SER A 80 82.38 27.27 -59.14
C SER A 80 81.83 26.73 -60.47
N ARG A 81 81.30 27.69 -61.21
CA ARG A 81 81.29 27.88 -62.67
C ARG A 81 82.60 27.46 -63.38
N CYS A 82 82.57 26.41 -64.19
CA CYS A 82 83.51 26.09 -65.28
C CYS A 82 82.65 25.50 -66.43
N HIS A 83 82.25 26.19 -67.52
CA HIS A 83 82.99 26.68 -68.69
C HIS A 83 83.93 25.66 -69.36
N SER A 84 83.35 24.73 -70.13
CA SER A 84 83.81 24.21 -71.44
C SER A 84 82.78 23.13 -71.84
N GLY A 85 81.92 23.27 -72.83
CA GLY A 85 82.28 23.49 -74.22
C GLY A 85 82.41 22.16 -74.97
N THR A 86 81.36 21.35 -75.04
CA THR A 86 80.89 20.57 -76.23
C THR A 86 79.89 19.47 -75.84
N LEU A 87 78.66 19.63 -76.34
CA LEU A 87 77.72 18.56 -76.72
C LEU A 87 77.43 17.42 -75.72
N ASN A 88 77.04 17.72 -74.48
CA ASN A 88 76.31 16.76 -73.64
C ASN A 88 74.99 17.35 -73.12
N ARG A 89 74.34 18.10 -74.01
CA ARG A 89 73.27 19.06 -73.70
C ARG A 89 71.88 18.42 -73.56
N ASN A 90 71.78 17.30 -72.85
CA ASN A 90 70.49 16.76 -72.38
C ASN A 90 70.64 15.90 -71.10
N VAL A 91 71.84 15.46 -70.70
CA VAL A 91 71.96 14.52 -69.56
C VAL A 91 71.91 15.24 -68.22
N GLU A 92 72.58 16.38 -68.05
CA GLU A 92 72.53 17.13 -66.78
C GLU A 92 71.15 17.78 -66.55
N ASP A 93 70.48 18.24 -67.61
CA ASP A 93 69.09 18.71 -67.54
C ASP A 93 68.11 17.56 -67.25
N GLU A 94 68.36 16.36 -67.77
CA GLU A 94 67.57 15.17 -67.41
C GLU A 94 67.89 14.63 -66.01
N GLU A 95 69.12 14.75 -65.52
CA GLU A 95 69.51 14.32 -64.18
C GLU A 95 68.97 15.26 -63.11
N THR A 96 69.05 16.58 -63.34
CA THR A 96 68.36 17.58 -62.50
C THR A 96 66.85 17.42 -62.57
N SER A 97 66.26 17.23 -63.76
CA SER A 97 64.83 16.95 -63.90
C SER A 97 64.43 15.61 -63.27
N ALA A 98 65.27 14.57 -63.34
CA ALA A 98 65.02 13.29 -62.67
C ALA A 98 65.11 13.44 -61.15
N SER A 99 66.08 14.20 -60.65
CA SER A 99 66.21 14.51 -59.22
C SER A 99 65.02 15.34 -58.72
N GLU A 100 64.54 16.31 -59.49
CA GLU A 100 63.32 17.07 -59.19
C GLU A 100 62.07 16.18 -59.22
N ARG A 101 61.96 15.27 -60.20
CA ARG A 101 60.88 14.28 -60.28
C ARG A 101 60.91 13.32 -59.09
N LEU A 102 62.09 12.85 -58.68
CA LEU A 102 62.27 11.99 -57.52
C LEU A 102 61.88 12.74 -56.24
N ALA A 103 62.40 13.94 -56.01
CA ALA A 103 62.05 14.78 -54.87
C ALA A 103 60.53 15.07 -54.82
N ALA A 104 59.89 15.32 -55.97
CA ALA A 104 58.45 15.51 -56.04
C ALA A 104 57.65 14.24 -55.70
N VAL A 105 58.14 13.06 -56.08
CA VAL A 105 57.54 11.76 -55.70
C VAL A 105 57.75 11.49 -54.21
N GLU A 106 58.95 11.72 -53.69
CA GLU A 106 59.27 11.58 -52.25
C GLU A 106 58.39 12.50 -51.40
N GLU A 107 58.21 13.76 -51.81
CA GLU A 107 57.34 14.71 -51.13
C GLU A 107 55.85 14.29 -51.23
N LYS A 108 55.41 13.72 -52.37
CA LYS A 108 54.07 13.12 -52.50
C LYS A 108 53.88 11.91 -51.57
N CYS A 109 54.87 11.03 -51.48
CA CYS A 109 54.85 9.88 -50.56
C CYS A 109 54.79 10.35 -49.10
N HIS A 110 55.58 11.36 -48.73
CA HIS A 110 55.56 11.94 -47.39
C HIS A 110 54.20 12.57 -47.05
N ARG A 111 53.61 13.35 -47.98
CA ARG A 111 52.24 13.88 -47.81
C ARG A 111 51.20 12.78 -47.66
N ALA A 112 51.25 11.72 -48.47
CA ALA A 112 50.32 10.60 -48.39
C ALA A 112 50.42 9.87 -47.04
N MET A 113 51.65 9.68 -46.54
CA MET A 113 51.89 9.07 -45.23
C MET A 113 51.37 9.94 -44.07
N LEU A 114 51.55 11.26 -44.15
CA LEU A 114 50.95 12.22 -43.20
C LEU A 114 49.43 12.13 -43.19
N LEU A 115 48.80 12.08 -44.36
CA LEU A 115 47.34 11.96 -44.48
C LEU A 115 46.84 10.61 -43.99
N TYR A 116 47.55 9.51 -44.29
CA TYR A 116 47.17 8.18 -43.83
C TYR A 116 47.16 8.10 -42.30
N SER A 117 48.19 8.64 -41.65
CA SER A 117 48.27 8.70 -40.19
C SER A 117 47.18 9.60 -39.57
N LYS A 118 46.82 10.73 -40.22
CA LYS A 118 45.67 11.54 -39.78
C LYS A 118 44.35 10.78 -39.88
N ILE A 119 44.11 10.10 -40.99
CA ILE A 119 42.89 9.31 -41.20
C ILE A 119 42.81 8.16 -40.19
N ASP A 120 43.94 7.52 -39.85
CA ASP A 120 43.95 6.42 -38.87
C ASP A 120 43.67 6.92 -37.44
N ASN A 121 44.18 8.11 -37.07
CA ASN A 121 43.83 8.76 -35.81
C ASN A 121 42.35 9.14 -35.77
N GLU A 122 41.82 9.76 -36.83
CA GLU A 122 40.39 10.11 -36.94
C GLU A 122 39.51 8.85 -36.88
N LYS A 123 39.89 7.77 -37.56
CA LYS A 123 39.20 6.48 -37.50
C LYS A 123 39.19 5.92 -36.08
N SER A 124 40.32 5.96 -35.38
CA SER A 124 40.43 5.48 -34.00
C SER A 124 39.57 6.32 -33.05
N ALA A 125 39.56 7.65 -33.21
CA ALA A 125 38.68 8.55 -32.44
C ALA A 125 37.19 8.30 -32.72
N LEU A 126 36.81 8.07 -33.98
CA LEU A 126 35.43 7.75 -34.35
C LEU A 126 34.99 6.38 -33.82
N LEU A 127 35.88 5.39 -33.78
CA LEU A 127 35.59 4.09 -33.16
C LEU A 127 35.34 4.21 -31.66
N TYR A 128 36.11 5.06 -30.97
CA TYR A 128 35.89 5.39 -29.57
C TYR A 128 34.53 6.04 -29.34
N GLU A 129 34.18 7.04 -30.16
CA GLU A 129 32.88 7.71 -30.07
C GLU A 129 31.71 6.73 -30.30
N ILE A 130 31.83 5.82 -31.27
CA ILE A 130 30.83 4.78 -31.52
C ILE A 130 30.67 3.86 -30.30
N ASP A 131 31.77 3.47 -29.65
CA ASP A 131 31.73 2.64 -28.45
C ASP A 131 31.03 3.34 -27.28
N LEU A 132 31.31 4.62 -27.05
CA LEU A 132 30.63 5.44 -26.06
C LEU A 132 29.13 5.56 -26.33
N LEU A 133 28.76 5.87 -27.57
CA LEU A 133 27.36 5.99 -27.98
C LEU A 133 26.61 4.66 -27.88
N ASN A 134 27.30 3.53 -28.13
CA ASN A 134 26.73 2.20 -27.91
C ASN A 134 26.43 1.96 -26.42
N ASP A 135 27.34 2.32 -25.52
CA ASP A 135 27.14 2.20 -24.07
C ASP A 135 25.98 3.10 -23.59
N GLU A 136 25.89 4.34 -24.07
CA GLU A 136 24.77 5.25 -23.74
C GLU A 136 23.43 4.74 -24.27
N ARG A 137 23.38 4.25 -25.52
CA ARG A 137 22.17 3.62 -26.07
C ARG A 137 21.73 2.44 -25.18
N ASP A 138 22.67 1.60 -24.75
CA ASP A 138 22.35 0.44 -23.93
C ASP A 138 21.82 0.88 -22.53
N GLU A 139 22.31 2.00 -21.97
CA GLU A 139 21.75 2.62 -20.76
C GLU A 139 20.32 3.11 -20.97
N GLN A 140 20.09 3.84 -22.06
CA GLN A 140 18.76 4.33 -22.40
C GLN A 140 17.76 3.17 -22.61
N GLN A 141 18.21 2.06 -23.21
CA GLN A 141 17.40 0.84 -23.34
C GLN A 141 17.07 0.20 -21.99
N GLU A 142 18.04 0.08 -21.07
CA GLU A 142 17.79 -0.45 -19.73
C GLU A 142 16.84 0.45 -18.92
N VAL A 143 16.99 1.77 -19.01
CA VAL A 143 16.10 2.75 -18.37
C VAL A 143 14.69 2.67 -18.97
N SER A 144 14.57 2.57 -20.29
CA SER A 144 13.28 2.40 -20.97
C SER A 144 12.55 1.12 -20.52
N ILE A 145 13.27 -0.01 -20.45
CA ILE A 145 12.71 -1.28 -19.95
C ILE A 145 12.28 -1.16 -18.48
N GLN A 146 13.07 -0.48 -17.65
CA GLN A 146 12.72 -0.26 -16.25
C GLN A 146 11.45 0.59 -16.12
N LEU A 147 11.39 1.73 -16.81
CA LEU A 147 10.21 2.61 -16.82
C LEU A 147 8.97 1.88 -17.33
N GLN A 148 9.11 1.00 -18.34
CA GLN A 148 8.00 0.16 -18.81
C GLN A 148 7.52 -0.83 -17.75
N ARG A 149 8.40 -1.37 -16.91
CA ARG A 149 8.00 -2.26 -15.80
C ARG A 149 7.28 -1.48 -14.71
N GLU A 150 7.84 -0.36 -14.28
CA GLU A 150 7.22 0.54 -13.30
C GLU A 150 5.85 1.02 -13.76
N HIS A 151 5.72 1.37 -15.05
CA HIS A 151 4.42 1.73 -15.63
C HIS A 151 3.40 0.60 -15.53
N ARG A 152 3.77 -0.64 -15.86
CA ARG A 152 2.89 -1.80 -15.73
C ARG A 152 2.49 -2.03 -14.27
N ASP A 153 3.43 -1.96 -13.34
CA ASP A 153 3.17 -2.16 -11.91
C ASP A 153 2.20 -1.10 -11.37
N LEU A 154 2.40 0.18 -11.73
CA LEU A 154 1.48 1.27 -11.41
C LEU A 154 0.10 1.07 -12.08
N GLU A 155 0.04 0.61 -13.32
CA GLU A 155 -1.23 0.28 -13.98
C GLU A 155 -1.97 -0.87 -13.28
N HIS A 156 -1.25 -1.86 -12.75
CA HIS A 156 -1.82 -2.95 -11.95
C HIS A 156 -2.36 -2.41 -10.62
N GLU A 157 -1.61 -1.56 -9.92
CA GLU A 157 -2.03 -0.93 -8.67
C GLU A 157 -3.28 -0.05 -8.87
N VAL A 158 -3.31 0.79 -9.90
CA VAL A 158 -4.47 1.63 -10.24
C VAL A 158 -5.71 0.76 -10.51
N ARG A 159 -5.56 -0.36 -11.23
CA ARG A 159 -6.67 -1.31 -11.45
C ARG A 159 -7.18 -1.89 -10.14
N MET A 160 -6.29 -2.29 -9.24
CA MET A 160 -6.67 -2.81 -7.93
C MET A 160 -7.34 -1.76 -7.02
N LEU A 161 -6.92 -0.50 -7.10
CA LEU A 161 -7.55 0.59 -6.37
C LEU A 161 -8.94 0.91 -6.92
N LYS A 162 -9.13 0.87 -8.24
CA LYS A 162 -10.45 1.04 -8.86
C LYS A 162 -11.44 -0.04 -8.41
N THR A 163 -11.05 -1.31 -8.42
CA THR A 163 -11.95 -2.40 -7.97
C THR A 163 -12.29 -2.30 -6.48
N LYS A 164 -11.33 -1.88 -5.64
CA LYS A 164 -11.59 -1.59 -4.22
C LYS A 164 -12.57 -0.42 -4.06
N LEU A 165 -12.38 0.65 -4.82
CA LEU A 165 -13.28 1.82 -4.80
C LEU A 165 -14.70 1.41 -5.19
N GLU A 166 -14.88 0.70 -6.30
CA GLU A 166 -16.17 0.16 -6.75
C GLU A 166 -16.82 -0.71 -5.68
N SER A 167 -16.05 -1.58 -5.00
CA SER A 167 -16.54 -2.39 -3.88
C SER A 167 -17.03 -1.52 -2.72
N THR A 168 -16.25 -0.52 -2.31
CA THR A 168 -16.64 0.39 -1.22
C THR A 168 -17.85 1.26 -1.58
N GLU A 169 -17.97 1.67 -2.84
CA GLU A 169 -19.14 2.42 -3.34
C GLU A 169 -20.39 1.53 -3.35
N ALA A 170 -20.29 0.28 -3.79
CA ALA A 170 -21.38 -0.69 -3.72
C ALA A 170 -21.82 -0.96 -2.28
N GLU A 171 -20.87 -1.11 -1.34
CA GLU A 171 -21.16 -1.25 0.09
C GLU A 171 -21.87 -0.01 0.66
N LYS A 172 -21.42 1.20 0.28
CA LYS A 172 -22.07 2.45 0.69
C LYS A 172 -23.51 2.53 0.20
N ILE A 173 -23.76 2.19 -1.07
CA ILE A 173 -25.12 2.18 -1.65
C ILE A 173 -25.99 1.15 -0.90
N ALA A 174 -25.50 -0.07 -0.70
CA ALA A 174 -26.24 -1.12 0.01
C ALA A 174 -26.52 -0.76 1.48
N LEU A 175 -25.63 -0.03 2.16
CA LEU A 175 -25.88 0.47 3.51
C LEU A 175 -26.90 1.61 3.51
N ALA A 176 -26.85 2.51 2.54
CA ALA A 176 -27.83 3.58 2.40
C ALA A 176 -29.25 3.03 2.15
N GLU A 177 -29.39 2.01 1.29
CA GLU A 177 -30.67 1.31 1.08
C GLU A 177 -31.18 0.68 2.38
N LYS A 178 -30.34 -0.06 3.10
CA LYS A 178 -30.71 -0.66 4.39
C LYS A 178 -31.08 0.37 5.46
N LEU A 179 -30.54 1.59 5.40
CA LEU A 179 -30.92 2.68 6.29
C LEU A 179 -32.26 3.26 5.88
N SER A 180 -32.48 3.50 4.57
CA SER A 180 -33.77 3.92 4.02
C SER A 180 -34.90 2.95 4.39
N ASP A 181 -34.68 1.64 4.24
CA ASP A 181 -35.66 0.61 4.63
C ASP A 181 -36.00 0.68 6.11
N ARG A 182 -34.98 0.85 6.97
CA ARG A 182 -35.16 0.99 8.42
C ARG A 182 -35.92 2.28 8.75
N GLU A 183 -35.60 3.39 8.11
CA GLU A 183 -36.30 4.67 8.29
C GLU A 183 -37.77 4.56 7.87
N GLN A 184 -38.07 3.88 6.76
CA GLN A 184 -39.43 3.62 6.32
C GLN A 184 -40.20 2.79 7.36
N ILE A 185 -39.63 1.69 7.85
CA ILE A 185 -40.25 0.85 8.88
C ILE A 185 -40.49 1.65 10.18
N ILE A 186 -39.53 2.49 10.59
CA ILE A 186 -39.66 3.37 11.76
C ILE A 186 -40.83 4.35 11.57
N GLN A 187 -40.96 4.94 10.38
CA GLN A 187 -42.04 5.87 10.06
C GLN A 187 -43.41 5.19 10.02
N GLU A 188 -43.50 4.00 9.41
CA GLU A 188 -44.71 3.16 9.34
C GLU A 188 -45.15 2.67 10.72
N ALA A 189 -44.21 2.33 11.60
CA ALA A 189 -44.47 2.02 13.00
C ALA A 189 -44.88 3.25 13.82
N GLY A 190 -44.85 4.45 13.23
CA GLY A 190 -45.19 5.70 13.91
C GLY A 190 -44.19 6.09 15.00
N LEU A 191 -42.93 5.70 14.85
CA LEU A 191 -41.84 6.02 15.78
C LEU A 191 -41.03 7.24 15.27
N VAL A 192 -40.40 7.97 16.18
CA VAL A 192 -39.53 9.12 15.92
C VAL A 192 -38.25 8.97 16.74
N LEU A 193 -37.10 9.31 16.15
CA LEU A 193 -35.83 9.41 16.88
C LEU A 193 -35.79 10.68 17.71
N VAL A 194 -35.50 10.53 19.00
CA VAL A 194 -35.26 11.62 19.95
C VAL A 194 -33.85 11.48 20.50
N GLU A 195 -33.02 12.50 20.31
CA GLU A 195 -31.67 12.52 20.86
C GLU A 195 -31.72 12.54 22.39
N ARG A 196 -30.90 11.69 23.02
CA ARG A 196 -30.71 11.72 24.46
C ARG A 196 -29.67 12.77 24.80
N ALA A 197 -30.01 13.65 25.73
CA ALA A 197 -29.05 14.58 26.30
C ALA A 197 -27.95 13.77 27.01
N THR A 198 -26.72 13.83 26.51
CA THR A 198 -25.55 13.42 27.27
C THR A 198 -25.21 14.57 28.21
N GLU A 199 -25.41 14.39 29.52
CA GLU A 199 -24.84 15.30 30.52
C GLU A 199 -23.33 15.08 30.62
N ASP A 200 -22.59 15.51 29.59
CA ASP A 200 -21.14 15.60 29.69
C ASP A 200 -20.76 17.08 29.83
N THR A 201 -20.65 17.44 31.10
CA THR A 201 -19.65 18.35 31.63
C THR A 201 -18.35 18.20 30.84
N TYR A 202 -17.99 19.16 29.98
CA TYR A 202 -16.69 19.82 29.83
C TYR A 202 -16.77 20.74 28.59
N GLY A 203 -16.53 22.03 28.82
CA GLY A 203 -16.89 23.14 27.94
C GLY A 203 -16.21 23.18 26.56
N PRO A 204 -16.74 24.04 25.67
CA PRO A 204 -16.33 24.13 24.29
C PRO A 204 -14.93 24.75 24.22
N VAL A 205 -13.95 23.98 23.75
CA VAL A 205 -12.70 24.57 23.28
C VAL A 205 -13.01 25.24 21.95
N ALA A 206 -13.35 26.52 22.03
CA ALA A 206 -13.43 27.43 20.91
C ALA A 206 -12.04 27.58 20.29
N THR A 207 -11.65 26.69 19.37
CA THR A 207 -10.55 26.95 18.44
C THR A 207 -11.08 27.81 17.30
N GLN A 208 -11.23 29.11 17.59
CA GLN A 208 -11.13 30.14 16.56
C GLN A 208 -9.64 30.42 16.33
N SER A 209 -9.07 29.95 15.22
CA SER A 209 -7.90 30.61 14.63
C SER A 209 -7.70 30.22 13.16
N VAL A 210 -8.32 31.03 12.31
CA VAL A 210 -7.79 31.59 11.05
C VAL A 210 -6.40 31.10 10.59
N GLY A 211 -6.38 30.55 9.37
CA GLY A 211 -5.34 30.77 8.36
C GLY A 211 -3.99 30.04 8.52
N ASN A 212 -3.74 29.02 7.71
CA ASN A 212 -2.86 29.13 6.53
C ASN A 212 -2.51 27.77 5.92
N ALA A 213 -2.42 27.80 4.59
CA ALA A 213 -1.95 26.77 3.68
C ALA A 213 -0.71 26.00 4.16
N SER A 214 -0.70 24.68 3.97
CA SER A 214 0.17 23.98 3.01
C SER A 214 0.29 22.48 3.33
N GLN A 215 -0.02 21.68 2.31
CA GLN A 215 0.46 20.33 2.01
C GLN A 215 0.00 19.12 2.87
N PRO A 216 -0.51 18.06 2.21
CA PRO A 216 -0.99 16.86 2.88
C PRO A 216 0.15 15.86 3.05
N THR A 217 0.40 15.43 4.29
CA THR A 217 1.10 14.17 4.55
C THR A 217 0.27 13.37 5.55
N SER A 218 -0.29 12.28 5.02
CA SER A 218 -0.49 11.00 5.68
C SER A 218 -0.39 10.99 7.21
N GLU A 219 -1.54 10.97 7.88
CA GLU A 219 -1.81 10.02 8.96
C GLU A 219 -3.31 10.07 9.25
N SER A 220 -4.00 9.01 8.80
CA SER A 220 -5.43 8.79 9.01
C SER A 220 -5.67 8.41 10.47
N GLY A 221 -5.43 9.35 11.37
CA GLY A 221 -5.89 9.29 12.75
C GLY A 221 -7.37 9.65 12.74
N ILE A 222 -8.24 8.65 12.58
CA ILE A 222 -9.66 8.79 12.89
C ILE A 222 -9.71 9.22 14.36
N PRO A 223 -10.23 10.42 14.70
CA PRO A 223 -10.38 10.81 16.08
C PRO A 223 -11.43 9.90 16.70
N GLU A 224 -10.96 8.88 17.42
CA GLU A 224 -11.78 8.07 18.31
C GLU A 224 -12.39 9.01 19.37
N GLY A 225 -13.71 9.10 19.40
CA GLY A 225 -14.42 9.83 20.45
C GLY A 225 -15.27 11.00 19.97
N SER A 226 -16.08 10.83 18.94
CA SER A 226 -17.32 11.61 18.87
C SER A 226 -18.31 10.96 19.84
N PRO A 227 -18.87 11.69 20.82
CA PRO A 227 -19.75 11.12 21.83
C PRO A 227 -20.93 10.47 21.11
N SER A 228 -21.10 9.17 21.32
CA SER A 228 -22.22 8.42 20.81
C SER A 228 -23.50 9.05 21.38
N SER A 229 -24.13 9.93 20.62
CA SER A 229 -25.47 10.42 20.91
C SER A 229 -26.39 9.20 20.91
N THR A 230 -26.77 8.75 22.10
CA THR A 230 -27.63 7.57 22.23
C THR A 230 -29.06 8.01 21.92
N SER A 231 -29.48 8.00 20.66
CA SER A 231 -30.86 8.35 20.29
C SER A 231 -31.86 7.26 20.72
N LEU A 232 -33.04 7.67 21.16
CA LEU A 232 -34.15 6.82 21.60
C LEU A 232 -35.28 6.83 20.55
N LEU A 233 -36.00 5.71 20.41
CA LEU A 233 -37.19 5.63 19.56
C LEU A 233 -38.46 5.74 20.40
N ILE A 234 -39.35 6.67 20.04
CA ILE A 234 -40.59 6.96 20.78
C ILE A 234 -41.75 7.07 19.80
N SER A 235 -42.93 6.58 20.17
CA SER A 235 -44.10 6.72 19.30
C SER A 235 -44.53 8.18 19.19
N LYS A 236 -44.97 8.60 18.01
CA LYS A 236 -45.51 9.94 17.75
C LYS A 236 -46.63 10.29 18.73
N SER A 237 -47.48 9.30 19.07
CA SER A 237 -48.58 9.49 20.02
C SER A 237 -48.10 9.78 21.44
N THR A 238 -47.09 9.06 21.93
CA THR A 238 -46.54 9.28 23.28
C THR A 238 -45.76 10.58 23.34
N LEU A 239 -44.97 10.89 22.32
CA LEU A 239 -44.26 12.16 22.23
C LEU A 239 -45.24 13.35 22.25
N HIS A 240 -46.32 13.29 21.47
CA HIS A 240 -47.34 14.32 21.44
C HIS A 240 -48.08 14.48 22.79
N ALA A 241 -48.40 13.36 23.46
CA ALA A 241 -49.00 13.39 24.79
C ALA A 241 -48.07 14.02 25.84
N LEU A 242 -46.77 13.72 25.77
CA LEU A 242 -45.75 14.30 26.64
C LEU A 242 -45.61 15.81 26.40
N GLU A 243 -45.55 16.26 25.15
CA GLU A 243 -45.49 17.68 24.79
C GLU A 243 -46.72 18.47 25.25
N LYS A 244 -47.91 17.86 25.16
CA LYS A 244 -49.14 18.49 25.64
C LYS A 244 -49.19 18.61 27.17
N ALA A 245 -48.64 17.64 27.89
CA ALA A 245 -48.59 17.65 29.35
C ALA A 245 -47.48 18.57 29.89
N VAL A 246 -46.33 18.61 29.21
CA VAL A 246 -45.15 19.38 29.60
C VAL A 246 -44.47 19.96 28.36
N ALA A 247 -44.61 21.28 28.17
CA ALA A 247 -44.09 21.96 26.98
C ALA A 247 -42.55 22.05 26.93
N GLU A 248 -41.92 22.22 28.10
CA GLU A 248 -40.49 22.54 28.21
C GLU A 248 -39.68 21.42 28.87
N GLY A 249 -38.41 21.33 28.50
CA GLY A 249 -37.45 20.34 29.02
C GLY A 249 -37.19 19.20 28.06
N ASN A 250 -36.11 18.45 28.33
CA ASN A 250 -35.79 17.26 27.56
C ASN A 250 -36.81 16.14 27.86
N LEU A 251 -36.74 15.03 27.12
CA LEU A 251 -37.65 13.90 27.33
C LEU A 251 -37.67 13.41 28.78
N GLU A 252 -36.50 13.31 29.41
CA GLU A 252 -36.37 12.83 30.78
C GLU A 252 -36.98 13.83 31.79
N ASP A 253 -36.82 15.12 31.57
CA ASP A 253 -37.42 16.20 32.37
C ASP A 253 -38.94 16.14 32.28
N LYS A 254 -39.49 15.95 31.07
CA LYS A 254 -40.93 15.77 30.85
C LYS A 254 -41.45 14.57 31.62
N ILE A 255 -40.75 13.43 31.55
CA ILE A 255 -41.11 12.20 32.28
C ILE A 255 -41.05 12.45 33.80
N ARG A 256 -39.96 13.04 34.31
CA ARG A 256 -39.81 13.35 35.75
C ARG A 256 -40.93 14.27 36.24
N LYS A 257 -41.24 15.33 35.50
CA LYS A 257 -42.29 16.29 35.86
C LYS A 257 -43.68 15.66 35.88
N ILE A 258 -43.98 14.74 34.95
CA ILE A 258 -45.23 13.98 34.96
C ILE A 258 -45.29 13.03 36.15
N LEU A 259 -44.19 12.34 36.47
CA LEU A 259 -44.13 11.46 37.64
C LEU A 259 -44.35 12.24 38.95
N ASP A 260 -43.77 13.43 39.08
CA ASP A 260 -43.98 14.28 40.25
C ASP A 260 -45.40 14.84 40.31
N LEU A 261 -45.99 15.25 39.18
CA LEU A 261 -47.39 15.66 39.12
C LEU A 261 -48.34 14.52 39.53
N ASN A 262 -48.04 13.29 39.12
CA ASN A 262 -48.82 12.10 39.47
C ASN A 262 -48.72 11.78 40.97
N LYS A 263 -47.53 11.89 41.57
CA LYS A 263 -47.36 11.78 43.04
C LYS A 263 -48.19 12.83 43.78
N GLN A 264 -48.17 14.08 43.34
CA GLN A 264 -48.94 15.16 43.96
C GLN A 264 -50.46 14.93 43.84
N LEU A 265 -50.93 14.46 42.67
CA LEU A 265 -52.34 14.13 42.48
C LEU A 265 -52.76 12.95 43.36
N SER A 266 -51.94 11.91 43.47
CA SER A 266 -52.20 10.76 44.34
C SER A 266 -52.35 11.17 45.81
N SER A 267 -51.45 12.04 46.31
CA SER A 267 -51.56 12.60 47.66
C SER A 267 -52.84 13.40 47.86
N LYS A 268 -53.24 14.24 46.89
CA LYS A 268 -54.50 15.01 46.97
C LYS A 268 -55.73 14.11 46.98
N VAL A 269 -55.70 12.99 46.23
CA VAL A 269 -56.79 12.01 46.23
C VAL A 269 -56.87 11.30 47.58
N GLU A 270 -55.74 10.92 48.17
CA GLU A 270 -55.68 10.32 49.50
C GLU A 270 -56.21 11.28 50.59
N ASP A 271 -55.79 12.55 50.56
CA ASP A 271 -56.29 13.59 51.46
C ASP A 271 -57.79 13.81 51.32
N ALA A 272 -58.30 13.84 50.08
CA ALA A 272 -59.74 13.97 49.81
C ALA A 272 -60.53 12.76 50.32
N LEU A 273 -60.01 11.54 50.15
CA LEU A 273 -60.61 10.33 50.69
C LEU A 273 -60.63 10.34 52.23
N SER A 274 -59.55 10.81 52.86
CA SER A 274 -59.47 10.99 54.32
C SER A 274 -60.49 12.01 54.83
N GLN A 275 -60.66 13.14 54.12
CA GLN A 275 -61.68 14.14 54.44
C GLN A 275 -63.11 13.59 54.32
N VAL A 276 -63.39 12.81 53.27
CA VAL A 276 -64.69 12.16 53.10
C VAL A 276 -64.95 11.14 54.21
N ALA A 277 -63.92 10.39 54.64
CA ALA A 277 -64.03 9.47 55.76
C ALA A 277 -64.34 10.23 57.07
N LEU A 278 -63.63 11.32 57.36
CA LEU A 278 -63.90 12.15 58.54
C LEU A 278 -65.33 12.73 58.54
N GLN A 279 -65.84 13.17 57.38
CA GLN A 279 -67.22 13.64 57.26
C GLN A 279 -68.26 12.56 57.53
N LYS A 280 -67.94 11.28 57.24
CA LYS A 280 -68.82 10.15 57.57
C LYS A 280 -68.89 9.90 59.09
N TYR A 281 -67.78 10.06 59.82
CA TYR A 281 -67.73 9.81 61.27
C TYR A 281 -68.08 11.02 62.15
N ALA A 282 -68.08 12.25 61.62
CA ALA A 282 -68.37 13.47 62.39
C ALA A 282 -69.87 13.76 62.57
N LYS A 283 -70.78 12.88 62.15
CA LYS A 283 -72.23 13.04 62.44
C LYS A 283 -72.60 12.17 63.65
N PRO A 284 -73.09 12.77 64.76
CA PRO A 284 -73.47 12.01 65.94
C PRO A 284 -74.71 11.18 65.64
N GLU A 285 -74.60 9.91 66.00
CA GLU A 285 -75.57 8.84 65.80
C GLU A 285 -76.91 9.16 66.50
N ILE A 286 -78.00 9.11 65.73
CA ILE A 286 -79.30 8.70 66.24
C ILE A 286 -79.62 7.38 65.55
N GLU A 287 -79.61 6.34 66.37
CA GLU A 287 -79.88 4.96 66.07
C GLU A 287 -81.20 4.77 65.30
N LYS A 288 -81.16 3.97 64.23
CA LYS A 288 -82.15 2.91 64.00
C LYS A 288 -81.60 1.93 62.95
N PRO A 289 -81.73 0.61 63.19
CA PRO A 289 -81.07 -0.39 62.38
C PRO A 289 -81.91 -0.64 61.14
N MET A 290 -81.29 -0.59 59.97
CA MET A 290 -81.88 -1.20 58.80
C MET A 290 -80.79 -1.90 58.02
N GLU A 291 -80.87 -3.22 58.09
CA GLU A 291 -80.22 -4.19 57.23
C GLU A 291 -80.31 -3.70 55.78
N LEU A 292 -79.18 -3.34 55.19
CA LEU A 292 -79.08 -3.12 53.76
C LEU A 292 -77.70 -3.52 53.27
N ASN A 293 -77.64 -4.81 52.96
CA ASN A 293 -77.15 -5.33 51.68
C ASN A 293 -76.63 -4.28 50.68
N GLY A 294 -75.42 -4.55 50.20
CA GLY A 294 -75.08 -4.40 48.78
C GLY A 294 -74.45 -3.07 48.37
N THR A 295 -73.15 -3.11 48.03
CA THR A 295 -72.66 -3.08 46.62
C THR A 295 -71.24 -2.52 46.55
N ASP A 296 -70.90 -1.45 47.28
CA ASP A 296 -69.59 -0.78 47.12
C ASP A 296 -68.38 -1.59 47.64
N SER A 297 -68.54 -2.30 48.77
CA SER A 297 -67.43 -3.14 49.29
C SER A 297 -67.21 -4.38 48.41
N PHE A 298 -68.24 -4.86 47.71
CA PHE A 298 -68.10 -5.98 46.79
C PHE A 298 -67.39 -5.57 45.50
N ASP A 299 -67.54 -4.33 45.01
CA ASP A 299 -66.92 -3.87 43.78
C ASP A 299 -65.40 -3.67 43.89
N ILE A 300 -64.91 -3.05 44.97
CA ILE A 300 -63.46 -2.95 45.22
C ILE A 300 -62.83 -4.34 45.36
N ASN A 301 -63.50 -5.23 46.08
CA ASN A 301 -63.05 -6.62 46.21
C ASN A 301 -63.07 -7.35 44.86
N LYS A 302 -64.08 -7.11 44.02
CA LYS A 302 -64.19 -7.69 42.68
C LYS A 302 -63.11 -7.18 41.73
N ASP A 303 -62.79 -5.88 41.76
CA ASP A 303 -61.71 -5.32 40.95
C ASP A 303 -60.33 -5.75 41.43
N ASN A 304 -60.12 -5.86 42.74
CA ASN A 304 -58.91 -6.48 43.29
C ASN A 304 -58.80 -7.95 42.88
N LEU A 305 -59.91 -8.69 42.85
CA LEU A 305 -59.93 -10.09 42.40
C LEU A 305 -59.62 -10.21 40.89
N LYS A 306 -60.11 -9.28 40.06
CA LYS A 306 -59.75 -9.19 38.63
C LYS A 306 -58.27 -8.91 38.43
N LYS A 307 -57.72 -7.88 39.10
CA LYS A 307 -56.28 -7.56 39.04
C LYS A 307 -55.44 -8.73 39.50
N LEU A 308 -55.84 -9.41 40.58
CA LEU A 308 -55.16 -10.61 41.04
C LEU A 308 -55.19 -11.73 39.98
N ALA A 309 -56.30 -11.92 39.27
CA ALA A 309 -56.40 -12.87 38.17
C ALA A 309 -55.51 -12.47 36.97
N GLU A 310 -55.47 -11.19 36.62
CA GLU A 310 -54.59 -10.64 35.57
C GLU A 310 -53.12 -10.84 35.91
N TYR A 311 -52.70 -10.52 37.14
CA TYR A 311 -51.33 -10.75 37.59
C TYR A 311 -50.97 -12.23 37.60
N LYS A 312 -51.87 -13.11 38.03
CA LYS A 312 -51.66 -14.57 37.94
C LYS A 312 -51.47 -15.03 36.49
N PHE A 313 -52.30 -14.55 35.57
CA PHE A 313 -52.14 -14.86 34.14
C PHE A 313 -50.82 -14.33 33.60
N LYS A 314 -50.43 -13.11 33.96
CA LYS A 314 -49.17 -12.51 33.51
C LYS A 314 -47.95 -13.26 34.04
N VAL A 315 -47.97 -13.71 35.29
CA VAL A 315 -46.93 -14.56 35.87
C VAL A 315 -46.81 -15.86 35.08
N HIS A 316 -47.92 -16.55 34.80
CA HIS A 316 -47.89 -17.78 33.99
C HIS A 316 -47.40 -17.55 32.55
N GLU A 317 -47.74 -16.43 31.94
CA GLU A 317 -47.24 -16.07 30.61
C GLU A 317 -45.71 -15.87 30.64
N LEU A 318 -45.19 -15.15 31.64
CA LEU A 318 -43.76 -14.94 31.83
C LEU A 318 -43.01 -16.25 32.18
N GLU A 319 -43.62 -17.14 32.96
CA GLU A 319 -43.07 -18.48 33.25
C GLU A 319 -42.93 -19.31 31.97
N ARG A 320 -43.93 -19.26 31.07
CA ARG A 320 -43.89 -19.93 29.77
C ARG A 320 -42.82 -19.34 28.86
N GLU A 321 -42.71 -18.02 28.81
CA GLU A 321 -41.69 -17.31 28.04
C GLU A 321 -40.28 -17.63 28.54
N ASN A 322 -40.05 -17.61 29.86
CA ASN A 322 -38.78 -17.97 30.47
C ASN A 322 -38.37 -19.42 30.11
N SER A 323 -39.32 -20.36 30.15
CA SER A 323 -39.08 -21.75 29.72
C SER A 323 -38.67 -21.85 28.24
N SER A 324 -39.28 -21.03 27.36
CA SER A 324 -38.94 -20.96 25.93
C SER A 324 -37.54 -20.36 25.70
N LEU A 325 -37.21 -19.30 26.43
CA LEU A 325 -35.89 -18.66 26.39
C LEU A 325 -34.80 -19.62 26.88
N GLN A 326 -35.03 -20.34 27.98
CA GLN A 326 -34.12 -21.37 28.47
C GLN A 326 -33.84 -22.46 27.42
N ALA A 327 -34.88 -22.96 26.74
CA ALA A 327 -34.70 -23.92 25.65
C ALA A 327 -33.87 -23.34 24.49
N THR A 328 -34.03 -22.05 24.19
CA THR A 328 -33.26 -21.35 23.16
C THR A 328 -31.79 -21.19 23.56
N VAL A 329 -31.53 -20.81 24.81
CA VAL A 329 -30.17 -20.70 25.37
C VAL A 329 -29.45 -22.04 25.28
N ILE A 330 -30.07 -23.14 25.71
CA ILE A 330 -29.49 -24.49 25.63
C ILE A 330 -29.12 -24.86 24.18
N ARG A 331 -29.98 -24.55 23.21
CA ARG A 331 -29.67 -24.76 21.79
C ARG A 331 -28.47 -23.93 21.34
N LEU A 332 -28.44 -22.65 21.68
CA LEU A 332 -27.33 -21.75 21.32
C LEU A 332 -26.01 -22.18 21.95
N GLU A 333 -26.00 -22.61 23.21
CA GLU A 333 -24.83 -23.18 23.88
C GLU A 333 -24.30 -24.42 23.14
N SER A 334 -25.21 -25.29 22.70
CA SER A 334 -24.88 -26.45 21.87
C SER A 334 -24.26 -26.06 20.52
N HIS A 335 -24.78 -25.01 19.87
CA HIS A 335 -24.18 -24.44 18.66
C HIS A 335 -22.76 -23.89 18.91
N VAL A 336 -22.58 -23.10 19.96
CA VAL A 336 -21.28 -22.51 20.33
C VAL A 336 -20.26 -23.60 20.59
N LYS A 337 -20.62 -24.67 21.31
CA LYS A 337 -19.74 -25.81 21.57
C LYS A 337 -19.28 -26.48 20.27
N ARG A 338 -20.18 -26.71 19.30
CA ARG A 338 -19.83 -27.29 17.99
C ARG A 338 -18.94 -26.39 17.14
N TYR A 339 -19.23 -25.09 17.10
CA TYR A 339 -18.40 -24.14 16.35
C TYR A 339 -17.02 -23.97 16.97
N LYS A 340 -16.92 -24.04 18.30
CA LYS A 340 -15.63 -24.06 18.99
C LYS A 340 -14.79 -25.28 18.58
N THR A 341 -15.35 -26.49 18.63
CA THR A 341 -14.62 -27.70 18.21
C THR A 341 -14.25 -27.67 16.72
N GLN A 342 -15.11 -27.11 15.86
CA GLN A 342 -14.80 -26.95 14.45
C GLN A 342 -13.66 -25.94 14.21
N ALA A 343 -13.62 -24.85 14.98
CA ALA A 343 -12.54 -23.86 14.90
C ALA A 343 -11.22 -24.46 15.39
N GLU A 344 -11.24 -25.24 16.48
CA GLU A 344 -10.06 -25.96 16.99
C GLU A 344 -9.48 -26.92 15.92
N HIS A 345 -10.33 -27.74 15.28
CA HIS A 345 -9.88 -28.62 14.20
C HIS A 345 -9.34 -27.86 12.97
N ALA A 346 -9.94 -26.72 12.63
CA ALA A 346 -9.44 -25.88 11.55
C ALA A 346 -8.08 -25.25 11.88
N GLU A 347 -7.87 -24.85 13.14
CA GLU A 347 -6.57 -24.35 13.64
C GLU A 347 -5.50 -25.47 13.62
N GLU A 348 -5.84 -26.69 14.02
CA GLU A 348 -4.96 -27.87 13.92
C GLU A 348 -4.55 -28.19 12.47
N ALA A 349 -5.52 -28.24 11.55
CA ALA A 349 -5.26 -28.50 10.14
C ALA A 349 -4.37 -27.42 9.49
N LEU A 350 -4.57 -26.16 9.87
CA LEU A 350 -3.76 -25.05 9.39
C LEU A 350 -2.31 -25.16 9.89
N GLU A 351 -2.10 -25.56 11.14
CA GLU A 351 -0.75 -25.78 11.68
C GLU A 351 -0.05 -26.96 10.98
N GLN A 352 -0.76 -28.05 10.69
CA GLN A 352 -0.23 -29.16 9.88
C GLN A 352 0.18 -28.71 8.47
N LEU A 353 -0.65 -27.91 7.79
CA LEU A 353 -0.31 -27.36 6.48
C LEU A 353 0.91 -26.44 6.53
N ARG A 354 1.07 -25.64 7.59
CA ARG A 354 2.28 -24.82 7.80
C ARG A 354 3.53 -25.67 7.97
N LEU A 355 3.45 -26.74 8.76
CA LEU A 355 4.56 -27.68 8.94
C LEU A 355 4.93 -28.37 7.62
N LEU A 356 3.94 -28.85 6.86
CA LEU A 356 4.17 -29.45 5.54
C LEU A 356 4.79 -28.45 4.56
N ASN A 357 4.31 -27.19 4.54
CA ASN A 357 4.89 -26.15 3.68
C ASN A 357 6.36 -25.88 4.03
N ARG A 358 6.70 -25.83 5.32
CA ARG A 358 8.09 -25.68 5.78
C ARG A 358 8.95 -26.88 5.37
N ASN A 359 8.44 -28.10 5.47
CA ASN A 359 9.13 -29.31 5.04
C ASN A 359 9.37 -29.31 3.53
N PHE A 360 8.36 -29.02 2.71
CA PHE A 360 8.53 -28.92 1.26
C PHE A 360 9.51 -27.82 0.84
N LYS A 361 9.52 -26.67 1.52
CA LYS A 361 10.53 -25.62 1.29
C LYS A 361 11.95 -26.07 1.67
N LYS A 362 12.09 -26.96 2.65
CA LYS A 362 13.38 -27.54 3.02
C LYS A 362 13.82 -28.56 1.98
N GLU A 363 12.92 -29.49 1.61
CA GLU A 363 13.17 -30.49 0.57
C GLU A 363 13.50 -29.84 -0.79
N LEU A 364 12.78 -28.78 -1.18
CA LEU A 364 13.06 -28.05 -2.41
C LEU A 364 14.50 -27.51 -2.42
N ARG A 365 14.92 -26.84 -1.34
CA ARG A 365 16.30 -26.33 -1.21
C ARG A 365 17.35 -27.44 -1.22
N GLU A 366 17.06 -28.57 -0.59
CA GLU A 366 17.95 -29.75 -0.64
C GLU A 366 18.06 -30.31 -2.07
N LYS A 367 16.97 -30.32 -2.84
CA LYS A 367 16.98 -30.74 -4.25
C LYS A 367 17.68 -29.75 -5.16
N GLU A 368 17.51 -28.44 -4.94
CA GLU A 368 18.24 -27.38 -5.66
C GLU A 368 19.74 -27.51 -5.41
N SER A 369 20.18 -27.66 -4.15
CA SER A 369 21.58 -27.89 -3.82
C SER A 369 22.15 -29.15 -4.48
N ALA A 370 21.39 -30.26 -4.45
CA ALA A 370 21.82 -31.50 -5.10
C ALA A 370 21.89 -31.37 -6.64
N LEU A 371 21.05 -30.53 -7.24
CA LEU A 371 21.09 -30.23 -8.67
C LEU A 371 22.34 -29.41 -9.02
N ASP A 372 22.66 -28.39 -8.23
CA ASP A 372 23.85 -27.56 -8.43
C ASP A 372 25.14 -28.40 -8.32
N ASP A 373 25.22 -29.28 -7.32
CA ASP A 373 26.33 -30.24 -7.17
C ASP A 373 26.43 -31.18 -8.40
N ALA A 374 25.29 -31.65 -8.91
CA ALA A 374 25.22 -32.48 -10.11
C ALA A 374 25.65 -31.72 -11.39
N LEU A 375 25.33 -30.44 -11.49
CA LEU A 375 25.74 -29.58 -12.61
C LEU A 375 27.25 -29.29 -12.56
N GLU A 376 27.81 -29.05 -11.37
CA GLU A 376 29.24 -28.83 -11.21
C GLU A 376 30.05 -30.10 -11.53
N THR A 377 29.61 -31.26 -11.04
CA THR A 377 30.21 -32.56 -11.41
C THR A 377 30.10 -32.83 -12.91
N ASN A 378 28.96 -32.51 -13.55
CA ASN A 378 28.80 -32.64 -14.99
C ASN A 378 29.78 -31.75 -15.76
N LYS A 379 29.91 -30.48 -15.36
CA LYS A 379 30.88 -29.52 -15.93
C LYS A 379 32.31 -30.03 -15.80
N HIS A 380 32.68 -30.60 -14.64
CA HIS A 380 34.00 -31.21 -14.46
C HIS A 380 34.24 -32.42 -15.38
N LEU A 381 33.25 -33.29 -15.55
CA LEU A 381 33.32 -34.44 -16.46
C LEU A 381 33.41 -34.00 -17.92
N GLN A 382 32.65 -32.98 -18.32
CA GLN A 382 32.69 -32.42 -19.67
C GLN A 382 34.08 -31.83 -19.98
N ASN A 383 34.63 -31.04 -19.07
CA ASN A 383 35.99 -30.51 -19.20
C ASN A 383 37.04 -31.63 -19.32
N ARG A 384 36.87 -32.74 -18.58
CA ARG A 384 37.77 -33.90 -18.66
C ARG A 384 37.63 -34.65 -19.99
N LEU A 385 36.41 -34.80 -20.51
CA LEU A 385 36.15 -35.39 -21.82
C LEU A 385 36.79 -34.55 -22.93
N ASP A 386 36.70 -33.23 -22.86
CA ASP A 386 37.28 -32.34 -23.86
C ASP A 386 38.81 -32.40 -23.85
N LYS A 387 39.44 -32.51 -22.66
CA LYS A 387 40.89 -32.78 -22.53
C LYS A 387 41.30 -34.13 -23.14
N MET A 388 40.49 -35.18 -22.97
CA MET A 388 40.78 -36.47 -23.60
C MET A 388 40.57 -36.44 -25.12
N LYS A 389 39.56 -35.70 -25.60
CA LYS A 389 39.32 -35.51 -27.05
C LYS A 389 40.44 -34.70 -27.71
N SER A 390 40.95 -33.65 -27.05
CA SER A 390 42.08 -32.88 -27.57
C SER A 390 43.37 -33.71 -27.58
N SER A 391 43.63 -34.49 -26.52
CA SER A 391 44.77 -35.41 -26.48
C SER A 391 44.70 -36.49 -27.57
N ARG A 392 43.51 -37.05 -27.87
CA ARG A 392 43.33 -37.99 -28.99
C ARG A 392 43.60 -37.35 -30.35
N ARG A 393 43.13 -36.12 -30.55
CA ARG A 393 43.38 -35.35 -31.78
C ARG A 393 44.85 -34.97 -31.98
N ALA A 394 45.65 -34.95 -30.92
CA ALA A 394 47.08 -34.69 -31.00
C ALA A 394 47.93 -35.95 -31.30
N ILE A 395 47.35 -37.14 -31.17
CA ILE A 395 48.04 -38.43 -31.41
C ILE A 395 47.78 -38.95 -32.83
N HIS A 396 46.70 -38.52 -33.48
CA HIS A 396 46.40 -38.79 -34.88
C HIS A 396 46.86 -37.64 -35.76
#